data_AF-A0A9Q0NX36-F1
#
_entry.id   AF-A0A9Q0NX36-F1
#
_cell.length_a   1.000
_cell.length_b   1.000
_cell.length_c   1.000
_cell.angle_alpha   90.00
_cell.angle_beta   90.00
_cell.angle_gamma   90.00
#
_symmetry.space_group_name_H-M   'P 1'
#
loop_
_entity.id
_entity.type
_entity.pdbx_description
1 polymer ?
#
loop_
_entity_poly.entity_id
_entity_poly.type
_entity_poly.pdbx_seq_one_letter_code
_entity_poly.pdbx_strand_id
1 'polypeptide(L)'
;MEKETAVVEGTDMHLEDVFNPEETFTVEMETEDNEIGSPKSEIQCFSSEMGEGSNVVFSREAPLISKEPRVSGVCSCSSTKIKSHVVAMESEIGDKENFGQEKKLSKQDRIELGRMFQSAVSCHDWKPAESLILLADPQTLNDALCITLDSIWFLSTQQELDGITGLIKKIIANGAYDFTRAALRTSFLASCVSACQSQTMHLEDTVNVMAQRLKERLKECNGDEVLKAEASAKVQKFTEWALKCIGFHSRCQANRDRVIQSSIAEIQLQLSAFKTFLDLAGNQLTGKDFTEAFDAACFPLTLFSTSFDPGWASGISAAAIQGLLGMLVEGGADNVNQCFLEASRFGSTELVRILLQIAHWNSLDVDVDLALGFASHYCKIGTMECLVEEGNAIAFLGPLMRAAERGCMQVVQWFVKRGCRDMELCLALTAATSSSQVDVAGYLLPHVPHHVLAALSIEILKAAGERSGGSLDGVAFLLRSDFLGDPTATYAVADSIARSDDESVAPELRAFLREHWSEAAYLDGLKQGQEHYLNLVRVLNWGGSPISLRDLPGPLRVAVAYLPLYRECVATGGHIFSQKQRGQLVEAVRKLGGGSLEDVSQGKELLAVLEHYLPPFLVHTRSMP
;
A
#
# COMPACT_ATOMS: atom_id res chain seq x y z
N MET A 1 18.80 45.37 -41.85
CA MET A 1 19.44 46.38 -40.98
C MET A 1 19.30 45.84 -39.56
N GLU A 2 20.31 45.43 -38.81
CA GLU A 2 21.77 45.28 -38.91
C GLU A 2 22.05 44.08 -37.97
N LYS A 3 22.57 42.94 -38.43
CA LYS A 3 23.99 42.57 -38.43
C LYS A 3 24.81 43.18 -37.28
N GLU A 4 25.19 42.33 -36.33
CA GLU A 4 26.56 42.37 -35.83
C GLU A 4 27.11 40.95 -35.76
N THR A 5 28.22 40.78 -36.47
CA THR A 5 29.03 39.58 -36.64
C THR A 5 30.30 39.78 -35.82
N ALA A 6 30.73 38.77 -35.08
CA ALA A 6 32.14 38.57 -34.77
C ALA A 6 32.47 37.07 -34.84
N VAL A 7 33.54 36.78 -35.55
CA VAL A 7 34.03 35.46 -35.99
C VAL A 7 35.42 35.27 -35.38
N VAL A 8 35.86 34.00 -35.29
CA VAL A 8 37.25 33.48 -35.21
C VAL A 8 37.78 33.39 -33.76
N GLU A 9 38.37 32.33 -33.21
CA GLU A 9 39.15 31.14 -33.63
C GLU A 9 38.96 30.10 -32.48
N GLY A 10 38.83 28.78 -32.66
CA GLY A 10 39.87 27.91 -33.18
C GLY A 10 40.77 27.36 -32.06
N THR A 11 40.27 26.44 -31.22
CA THR A 11 41.13 25.48 -30.50
C THR A 11 40.42 24.15 -30.31
N ASP A 12 40.89 23.19 -31.09
CA ASP A 12 40.71 21.76 -30.96
C ASP A 12 41.14 21.33 -29.55
N MET A 13 40.21 20.76 -28.78
CA MET A 13 40.54 20.00 -27.59
C MET A 13 39.77 18.69 -27.63
N HIS A 14 40.45 17.68 -28.16
CA HIS A 14 40.30 16.29 -27.78
C HIS A 14 40.15 16.20 -26.25
N LEU A 15 38.92 15.99 -25.79
CA LEU A 15 38.66 15.38 -24.49
C LEU A 15 38.43 13.90 -24.77
N GLU A 16 39.54 13.16 -24.76
CA GLU A 16 39.52 11.74 -24.45
C GLU A 16 38.83 11.60 -23.09
N ASP A 17 37.58 11.12 -23.08
CA ASP A 17 36.97 10.64 -21.85
C ASP A 17 37.71 9.36 -21.46
N VAL A 18 38.65 9.55 -20.54
CA VAL A 18 39.47 8.53 -19.92
C VAL A 18 38.55 7.52 -19.25
N PHE A 19 38.47 6.37 -19.89
CA PHE A 19 37.96 5.11 -19.37
C PHE A 19 38.49 4.85 -17.95
N ASN A 20 37.59 4.61 -17.00
CA ASN A 20 37.93 4.00 -15.70
C ASN A 20 37.33 2.58 -15.71
N PRO A 21 38.12 1.52 -15.97
CA PRO A 21 37.62 0.17 -16.22
C PRO A 21 37.53 -0.69 -14.95
N GLU A 22 37.15 -0.10 -13.82
CA GLU A 22 37.06 -0.80 -12.54
C GLU A 22 35.69 -0.61 -11.91
N GLU A 23 34.68 -1.33 -12.39
CA GLU A 23 33.54 -1.74 -11.56
C GLU A 23 32.80 -2.90 -12.26
N THR A 24 33.01 -4.10 -11.73
CA THR A 24 32.70 -5.39 -12.35
C THR A 24 31.78 -6.16 -11.43
N PHE A 25 30.52 -6.50 -11.78
CA PHE A 25 29.80 -7.51 -10.98
C PHE A 25 28.74 -8.34 -11.73
N THR A 26 28.97 -9.65 -11.73
CA THR A 26 27.97 -10.70 -11.64
C THR A 26 27.32 -10.65 -10.25
N VAL A 27 26.03 -10.35 -10.16
CA VAL A 27 25.28 -10.55 -8.91
C VAL A 27 24.92 -12.03 -8.85
N GLU A 28 25.70 -12.80 -8.07
CA GLU A 28 25.35 -14.14 -7.64
C GLU A 28 24.14 -14.06 -6.70
N MET A 29 23.09 -14.82 -6.99
CA MET A 29 21.97 -15.03 -6.08
C MET A 29 22.37 -16.18 -5.15
N GLU A 30 23.15 -15.89 -4.11
CA GLU A 30 23.55 -16.90 -3.12
C GLU A 30 22.42 -17.12 -2.10
N THR A 31 21.96 -18.36 -1.96
CA THR A 31 21.25 -18.85 -0.78
C THR A 31 22.29 -19.39 0.20
N GLU A 32 22.62 -18.65 1.26
CA GLU A 32 23.61 -19.08 2.26
C GLU A 32 23.00 -20.03 3.31
N ASP A 33 23.63 -21.21 3.44
CA ASP A 33 23.48 -22.12 4.57
C ASP A 33 24.27 -21.61 5.77
N ASN A 34 23.61 -21.34 6.91
CA ASN A 34 24.28 -20.98 8.16
C ASN A 34 24.07 -22.05 9.25
N GLU A 35 25.13 -22.81 9.53
CA GLU A 35 25.35 -23.49 10.81
C GLU A 35 25.79 -22.46 11.87
N ILE A 36 25.24 -22.52 13.09
CA ILE A 36 25.96 -22.42 14.38
C ILE A 36 24.94 -22.36 15.56
N GLY A 37 25.11 -23.30 16.50
CA GLY A 37 25.14 -23.07 17.96
C GLY A 37 23.86 -22.67 18.71
N SER A 38 23.18 -23.65 19.32
CA SER A 38 22.15 -23.42 20.36
C SER A 38 22.74 -23.01 21.71
N PRO A 39 22.00 -22.21 22.51
CA PRO A 39 21.80 -22.55 23.91
C PRO A 39 20.32 -22.53 24.34
N LYS A 40 20.06 -23.27 25.43
CA LYS A 40 18.76 -23.73 25.95
C LYS A 40 18.03 -22.72 26.86
N SER A 41 16.71 -23.00 27.00
CA SER A 41 15.74 -22.67 28.09
C SER A 41 15.31 -21.20 28.23
N GLU A 42 14.06 -20.84 28.52
CA GLU A 42 13.02 -21.51 29.32
C GLU A 42 11.62 -20.91 29.02
N ILE A 43 10.56 -21.68 29.28
CA ILE A 43 9.15 -21.46 28.94
C ILE A 43 8.44 -20.59 29.99
N GLN A 44 7.59 -19.64 29.58
CA GLN A 44 6.36 -19.32 30.34
C GLN A 44 5.22 -18.79 29.45
N CYS A 45 4.04 -19.39 29.65
CA CYS A 45 2.83 -19.33 28.84
C CYS A 45 1.83 -18.28 29.36
N PHE A 46 1.20 -17.51 28.46
CA PHE A 46 -0.16 -16.98 28.65
C PHE A 46 -0.91 -16.97 27.30
N SER A 47 -2.11 -17.54 27.34
CA SER A 47 -3.04 -17.78 26.25
C SER A 47 -3.94 -16.57 25.92
N SER A 48 -4.20 -16.30 24.64
CA SER A 48 -5.43 -15.66 24.17
C SER A 48 -5.69 -16.05 22.71
N GLU A 49 -6.89 -16.57 22.44
CA GLU A 49 -7.35 -17.04 21.14
C GLU A 49 -7.94 -15.92 20.26
N MET A 50 -7.74 -16.12 18.95
CA MET A 50 -8.50 -15.70 17.76
C MET A 50 -8.36 -14.32 17.11
N GLY A 51 -8.04 -14.41 15.81
CA GLY A 51 -8.08 -13.39 14.76
C GLY A 51 -7.02 -13.73 13.69
N GLU A 52 -7.34 -14.65 12.77
CA GLU A 52 -6.47 -15.07 11.66
C GLU A 52 -6.06 -13.88 10.78
N GLY A 53 -4.93 -13.28 11.14
CA GLY A 53 -4.12 -12.45 10.25
C GLY A 53 -3.08 -13.34 9.59
N SER A 54 -2.96 -13.26 8.27
CA SER A 54 -1.91 -13.89 7.48
C SER A 54 -0.53 -13.45 7.98
N ASN A 55 0.00 -14.20 8.93
CA ASN A 55 1.38 -14.12 9.36
C ASN A 55 2.24 -14.71 8.24
N VAL A 56 2.90 -13.85 7.48
CA VAL A 56 4.01 -14.23 6.60
C VAL A 56 5.15 -14.71 7.50
N VAL A 57 5.15 -15.99 7.82
CA VAL A 57 6.24 -16.69 8.50
C VAL A 57 6.91 -17.57 7.45
N PHE A 58 8.18 -17.26 7.18
CA PHE A 58 9.08 -18.12 6.42
C PHE A 58 9.01 -19.55 6.97
N SER A 59 8.44 -20.47 6.18
CA SER A 59 8.32 -21.87 6.55
C SER A 59 9.71 -22.47 6.77
N ARG A 60 9.98 -22.89 8.01
CA ARG A 60 11.16 -23.68 8.37
C ARG A 60 10.66 -25.02 8.89
N GLU A 61 10.82 -26.09 8.12
CA GLU A 61 10.83 -27.46 8.63
C GLU A 61 11.60 -28.39 7.68
N ALA A 62 12.50 -29.19 8.26
CA ALA A 62 13.56 -29.94 7.58
C ALA A 62 13.12 -31.39 7.24
N PRO A 63 13.60 -31.99 6.14
CA PRO A 63 13.48 -33.43 5.92
C PRO A 63 14.64 -34.21 6.57
N LEU A 64 14.30 -35.35 7.16
CA LEU A 64 15.19 -36.31 7.80
C LEU A 64 16.14 -37.01 6.80
N ILE A 65 17.38 -37.18 7.23
CA ILE A 65 18.48 -37.89 6.56
C ILE A 65 18.14 -39.37 6.32
N SER A 66 18.37 -39.88 5.12
CA SER A 66 18.69 -41.30 4.89
C SER A 66 19.89 -41.43 3.94
N LYS A 67 20.83 -42.31 4.30
CA LYS A 67 22.15 -42.52 3.65
C LYS A 67 22.08 -43.66 2.60
N GLU A 68 22.63 -43.40 1.39
CA GLU A 68 23.41 -44.26 0.45
C GLU A 68 22.95 -45.72 0.11
N PRO A 69 23.47 -46.45 -0.93
CA PRO A 69 24.72 -46.26 -1.69
C PRO A 69 24.69 -46.49 -3.23
N ARG A 70 25.87 -46.20 -3.80
CA ARG A 70 26.41 -46.35 -5.17
C ARG A 70 26.26 -47.74 -5.81
N VAL A 71 26.17 -47.79 -7.15
CA VAL A 71 26.70 -48.89 -7.99
C VAL A 71 27.32 -48.35 -9.29
N SER A 72 28.51 -48.86 -9.58
CA SER A 72 29.37 -48.63 -10.73
C SER A 72 28.96 -49.44 -11.98
N GLY A 73 29.30 -48.96 -13.18
CA GLY A 73 29.14 -49.71 -14.42
C GLY A 73 30.07 -49.21 -15.53
N VAL A 74 31.12 -49.98 -15.79
CA VAL A 74 32.18 -49.80 -16.78
C VAL A 74 31.71 -50.25 -18.17
N CYS A 75 32.05 -49.55 -19.26
CA CYS A 75 32.45 -50.23 -20.50
C CYS A 75 33.22 -49.32 -21.49
N SER A 76 34.34 -49.86 -21.97
CA SER A 76 35.31 -49.32 -22.92
C SER A 76 34.92 -49.59 -24.38
N CYS A 77 35.40 -48.75 -25.33
CA CYS A 77 36.19 -49.19 -26.50
C CYS A 77 36.69 -48.02 -27.38
N SER A 78 38.01 -48.04 -27.59
CA SER A 78 38.90 -47.36 -28.55
C SER A 78 38.41 -47.34 -30.01
N SER A 79 38.95 -46.61 -31.00
CA SER A 79 39.91 -45.49 -31.19
C SER A 79 40.07 -45.37 -32.72
N THR A 80 40.24 -44.17 -33.29
CA THR A 80 41.23 -43.93 -34.36
C THR A 80 41.37 -42.43 -34.60
N LYS A 81 42.54 -41.89 -34.26
CA LYS A 81 43.02 -40.55 -34.67
C LYS A 81 43.66 -40.64 -36.06
N ILE A 82 43.44 -39.62 -36.89
CA ILE A 82 44.39 -39.21 -37.93
C ILE A 82 44.89 -37.80 -37.57
N LYS A 83 46.21 -37.67 -37.53
CA LYS A 83 47.00 -36.48 -37.17
C LYS A 83 47.09 -35.49 -38.34
N SER A 84 47.30 -34.21 -38.00
CA SER A 84 48.36 -33.29 -38.50
C SER A 84 47.85 -31.84 -38.36
N HIS A 85 48.63 -30.80 -38.08
CA HIS A 85 50.06 -30.66 -37.83
C HIS A 85 50.26 -29.44 -36.91
N VAL A 86 51.25 -29.57 -36.04
CA VAL A 86 51.72 -28.61 -35.05
C VAL A 86 52.77 -27.68 -35.65
N VAL A 87 52.84 -26.43 -35.15
CA VAL A 87 54.07 -25.65 -34.89
C VAL A 87 53.77 -24.88 -33.60
N ALA A 88 53.96 -25.41 -32.38
CA ALA A 88 55.20 -25.66 -31.61
C ALA A 88 56.17 -24.48 -31.56
N MET A 89 56.24 -23.84 -30.40
CA MET A 89 57.52 -23.67 -29.71
C MET A 89 57.29 -23.94 -28.21
N GLU A 90 57.96 -24.98 -27.73
CA GLU A 90 57.87 -25.63 -26.43
C GLU A 90 58.83 -25.00 -25.40
N SER A 91 58.50 -25.08 -24.12
CA SER A 91 59.35 -25.78 -23.15
C SER A 91 58.46 -26.41 -22.06
N GLU A 92 58.19 -27.72 -22.20
CA GLU A 92 58.68 -28.82 -21.36
C GLU A 92 58.02 -28.89 -19.97
N ILE A 93 56.92 -29.63 -19.82
CA ILE A 93 56.80 -31.10 -19.58
C ILE A 93 57.14 -31.49 -18.13
N GLY A 94 56.07 -31.85 -17.42
CA GLY A 94 56.05 -32.59 -16.16
C GLY A 94 54.73 -33.34 -16.03
N ASP A 95 54.63 -34.45 -16.79
CA ASP A 95 53.85 -35.68 -16.61
C ASP A 95 52.49 -35.74 -15.86
N LYS A 96 51.61 -36.51 -16.52
CA LYS A 96 50.47 -37.32 -16.04
C LYS A 96 49.10 -36.66 -15.90
N GLU A 97 48.31 -36.93 -16.95
CA GLU A 97 46.94 -37.44 -16.92
C GLU A 97 46.11 -37.19 -15.65
N ASN A 98 45.13 -36.30 -15.79
CA ASN A 98 43.82 -36.44 -15.15
C ASN A 98 42.74 -36.01 -16.17
N PHE A 99 42.25 -36.96 -16.95
CA PHE A 99 40.93 -36.87 -17.60
C PHE A 99 39.88 -36.94 -16.48
N GLY A 100 39.29 -35.79 -16.12
CA GLY A 100 38.22 -35.75 -15.11
C GLY A 100 38.21 -34.53 -14.20
N GLN A 101 38.65 -33.36 -14.67
CA GLN A 101 38.33 -32.10 -14.00
C GLN A 101 37.39 -31.31 -14.91
N GLU A 102 36.15 -31.13 -14.47
CA GLU A 102 35.29 -30.06 -14.94
C GLU A 102 36.15 -28.79 -15.02
N LYS A 103 36.23 -28.16 -16.20
CA LYS A 103 36.99 -26.91 -16.39
C LYS A 103 36.33 -25.84 -15.54
N LYS A 104 36.71 -25.75 -14.28
CA LYS A 104 36.24 -24.71 -13.38
C LYS A 104 37.00 -23.45 -13.75
N LEU A 105 36.33 -22.56 -14.48
CA LEU A 105 36.90 -21.26 -14.85
C LEU A 105 37.23 -20.46 -13.58
N SER A 106 38.27 -19.63 -13.64
CA SER A 106 38.52 -18.69 -12.55
C SER A 106 37.40 -17.65 -12.48
N LYS A 107 37.19 -17.01 -11.32
CA LYS A 107 36.17 -15.96 -11.17
C LYS A 107 36.35 -14.84 -12.21
N GLN A 108 37.60 -14.46 -12.51
CA GLN A 108 37.89 -13.44 -13.51
C GLN A 108 37.60 -13.90 -14.94
N ASP A 109 37.90 -15.16 -15.27
CA ASP A 109 37.61 -15.71 -16.60
C ASP A 109 36.10 -15.82 -16.85
N ARG A 110 35.32 -16.20 -15.83
CA ARG A 110 33.85 -16.23 -15.92
C ARG A 110 33.27 -14.85 -16.20
N ILE A 111 33.78 -13.84 -15.51
CA ILE A 111 33.38 -12.44 -15.68
C ILE A 111 33.71 -11.95 -17.09
N GLU A 112 34.92 -12.20 -17.58
CA GLU A 112 35.33 -11.78 -18.93
C GLU A 112 34.48 -12.50 -20.00
N LEU A 113 34.30 -13.81 -19.85
CA LEU A 113 33.49 -14.62 -20.75
C LEU A 113 32.03 -14.14 -20.78
N GLY A 114 31.45 -13.86 -19.62
CA GLY A 114 30.11 -13.30 -19.50
C GLY A 114 29.98 -11.93 -20.15
N ARG A 115 30.98 -11.05 -20.02
CA ARG A 115 31.01 -9.72 -20.67
C ARG A 115 31.09 -9.84 -22.19
N MET A 116 31.98 -10.70 -22.70
CA MET A 116 32.10 -10.98 -24.13
C MET A 116 30.80 -11.55 -24.69
N PHE A 117 30.17 -12.46 -23.96
CA PHE A 117 28.89 -13.06 -24.33
C PHE A 117 27.77 -12.04 -24.35
N GLN A 118 27.61 -11.22 -23.29
CA GLN A 118 26.64 -10.12 -23.24
C GLN A 118 26.82 -9.15 -24.42
N SER A 119 28.06 -8.75 -24.72
CA SER A 119 28.35 -7.86 -25.85
C SER A 119 27.92 -8.48 -27.18
N ALA A 120 28.27 -9.77 -27.41
CA ALA A 120 27.89 -10.48 -28.62
C ALA A 120 26.36 -10.61 -28.77
N VAL A 121 25.65 -10.97 -27.70
CA VAL A 121 24.19 -11.12 -27.73
C VAL A 121 23.48 -9.76 -27.90
N SER A 122 23.92 -8.71 -27.19
CA SER A 122 23.33 -7.35 -27.33
C SER A 122 23.58 -6.73 -28.71
N CYS A 123 24.64 -7.13 -29.42
CA CYS A 123 24.91 -6.73 -30.80
C CYS A 123 24.27 -7.66 -31.85
N HIS A 124 23.55 -8.71 -31.43
CA HIS A 124 22.98 -9.75 -32.29
C HIS A 124 24.02 -10.54 -33.11
N ASP A 125 25.25 -10.63 -32.59
CA ASP A 125 26.36 -11.40 -33.17
C ASP A 125 26.32 -12.86 -32.71
N TRP A 126 25.45 -13.64 -33.35
CA TRP A 126 25.16 -15.03 -32.95
C TRP A 126 26.36 -15.97 -33.08
N LYS A 127 27.22 -15.80 -34.10
CA LYS A 127 28.38 -16.68 -34.34
C LYS A 127 29.42 -16.60 -33.21
N PRO A 128 29.89 -15.40 -32.81
CA PRO A 128 30.69 -15.24 -31.60
C PRO A 128 30.01 -15.80 -30.35
N ALA A 129 28.73 -15.46 -30.10
CA ALA A 129 28.00 -15.93 -28.93
C ALA A 129 27.98 -17.47 -28.84
N GLU A 130 27.71 -18.16 -29.96
CA GLU A 130 27.72 -19.62 -30.02
C GLU A 130 29.10 -20.23 -29.73
N SER A 131 30.18 -19.61 -30.22
CA SER A 131 31.54 -20.09 -29.97
C SER A 131 31.93 -20.03 -28.49
N LEU A 132 31.39 -19.07 -27.75
CA LEU A 132 31.65 -18.87 -26.32
C LEU A 132 30.94 -19.91 -25.45
N ILE A 133 29.82 -20.50 -25.90
CA ILE A 133 29.11 -21.58 -25.20
C ILE A 133 30.05 -22.77 -24.93
N LEU A 134 30.89 -23.12 -25.90
CA LEU A 134 31.81 -24.26 -25.79
C LEU A 134 32.96 -24.03 -24.80
N LEU A 135 33.18 -22.78 -24.40
CA LEU A 135 34.23 -22.38 -23.45
C LEU A 135 33.69 -22.22 -22.02
N ALA A 136 32.36 -22.19 -21.85
CA ALA A 136 31.69 -21.95 -20.58
C ALA A 136 31.63 -23.22 -19.72
N ASP A 137 31.80 -23.03 -18.41
CA ASP A 137 31.47 -24.05 -17.41
C ASP A 137 29.96 -24.03 -17.08
N PRO A 138 29.40 -25.03 -16.36
CA PRO A 138 27.95 -25.11 -16.13
C PRO A 138 27.35 -23.85 -15.48
N GLN A 139 28.08 -23.21 -14.56
CA GLN A 139 27.65 -21.96 -13.94
C GLN A 139 27.60 -20.82 -14.96
N THR A 140 28.64 -20.69 -15.78
CA THR A 140 28.69 -19.66 -16.83
C THR A 140 27.65 -19.91 -17.92
N LEU A 141 27.27 -21.16 -18.18
CA LEU A 141 26.16 -21.51 -19.07
C LEU A 141 24.81 -21.06 -18.50
N ASN A 142 24.58 -21.17 -17.20
CA ASN A 142 23.38 -20.63 -16.55
C ASN A 142 23.34 -19.08 -16.61
N ASP A 143 24.48 -18.42 -16.43
CA ASP A 143 24.58 -16.97 -16.61
C ASP A 143 24.34 -16.56 -18.08
N ALA A 144 24.89 -17.31 -19.04
CA ALA A 144 24.66 -17.11 -20.46
C ALA A 144 23.18 -17.32 -20.85
N LEU A 145 22.50 -18.28 -20.23
CA LEU A 145 21.06 -18.47 -20.38
C LEU A 145 20.29 -17.22 -19.90
N CYS A 146 20.60 -16.72 -18.71
CA CYS A 146 20.00 -15.49 -18.20
C CYS A 146 20.21 -14.30 -19.15
N ILE A 147 21.44 -14.06 -19.59
CA ILE A 147 21.79 -12.98 -20.55
C ILE A 147 21.01 -13.11 -21.86
N THR A 148 20.89 -14.34 -22.37
CA THR A 148 20.16 -14.61 -23.60
C THR A 148 18.66 -14.32 -23.42
N LEU A 149 18.07 -14.72 -22.31
CA LEU A 149 16.65 -14.45 -22.03
C LEU A 149 16.38 -12.98 -21.73
N ASP A 150 17.31 -12.28 -21.08
CA ASP A 150 17.19 -10.84 -20.85
C ASP A 150 17.10 -10.05 -22.17
N SER A 151 17.78 -10.54 -23.20
CA SER A 151 17.83 -9.94 -24.53
C SER A 151 16.53 -10.13 -25.32
N ILE A 152 15.64 -11.03 -24.89
CA ILE A 152 14.34 -11.28 -25.55
C ILE A 152 13.53 -9.99 -25.64
N TRP A 153 13.54 -9.15 -24.60
CA TRP A 153 12.68 -7.96 -24.51
C TRP A 153 13.13 -6.79 -25.39
N PHE A 154 14.18 -6.98 -26.20
CA PHE A 154 14.73 -5.99 -27.12
C PHE A 154 14.69 -6.44 -28.59
N LEU A 155 14.07 -7.60 -28.86
CA LEU A 155 13.92 -8.14 -30.21
C LEU A 155 13.06 -7.23 -31.08
N SER A 156 13.52 -7.00 -32.30
CA SER A 156 12.90 -6.16 -33.32
C SER A 156 12.63 -6.89 -34.63
N THR A 157 13.35 -7.99 -34.92
CA THR A 157 13.24 -8.70 -36.21
C THR A 157 13.10 -10.21 -36.06
N GLN A 158 12.52 -10.86 -37.08
CA GLN A 158 12.40 -12.33 -37.13
C GLN A 158 13.77 -13.03 -37.12
N GLN A 159 14.79 -12.42 -37.76
CA GLN A 159 16.14 -12.99 -37.77
C GLN A 159 16.75 -13.02 -36.35
N GLU A 160 16.46 -12.01 -35.54
CA GLU A 160 16.88 -11.99 -34.14
C GLU A 160 16.13 -13.03 -33.31
N LEU A 161 14.82 -13.23 -33.56
CA LEU A 161 14.04 -14.30 -32.95
C LEU A 161 14.62 -15.69 -33.28
N ASP A 162 14.96 -15.95 -34.54
CA ASP A 162 15.55 -17.23 -34.95
C ASP A 162 16.94 -17.43 -34.33
N GLY A 163 17.75 -16.37 -34.26
CA GLY A 163 19.07 -16.38 -33.64
C GLY A 163 19.02 -16.66 -32.14
N ILE A 164 18.19 -15.92 -31.40
CA ILE A 164 18.08 -16.03 -29.95
C ILE A 164 17.48 -17.37 -29.54
N THR A 165 16.46 -17.87 -30.23
CA THR A 165 15.86 -19.18 -29.95
C THR A 165 16.82 -20.32 -30.29
N GLY A 166 17.65 -20.17 -31.34
CA GLY A 166 18.75 -21.08 -31.65
C GLY A 166 19.80 -21.11 -30.54
N LEU A 167 20.14 -19.94 -29.98
CA LEU A 167 21.10 -19.80 -28.90
C LEU A 167 20.59 -20.45 -27.60
N ILE A 168 19.33 -20.20 -27.22
CA ILE A 168 18.68 -20.83 -26.05
C ILE A 168 18.76 -22.36 -26.15
N LYS A 169 18.40 -22.94 -27.30
CA LYS A 169 18.49 -24.38 -27.55
C LYS A 169 19.91 -24.92 -27.38
N LYS A 170 20.92 -24.19 -27.89
CA LYS A 170 22.33 -24.58 -27.78
C LYS A 170 22.83 -24.50 -26.35
N ILE A 171 22.51 -23.45 -25.60
CA ILE A 171 22.91 -23.28 -24.20
C ILE A 171 22.34 -24.41 -23.34
N ILE A 172 21.03 -24.70 -23.48
CA ILE A 172 20.36 -25.78 -22.75
C ILE A 172 20.97 -27.14 -23.14
N ALA A 173 21.20 -27.40 -24.43
CA ALA A 173 21.80 -28.65 -24.89
C ALA A 173 23.25 -28.85 -24.39
N ASN A 174 23.97 -27.78 -24.04
CA ASN A 174 25.30 -27.84 -23.46
C ASN A 174 25.30 -27.92 -21.93
N GLY A 175 24.13 -27.97 -21.29
CA GLY A 175 24.00 -28.27 -19.86
C GLY A 175 23.64 -27.09 -18.97
N ALA A 176 23.03 -26.02 -19.48
CA ALA A 176 22.32 -25.05 -18.64
C ALA A 176 20.99 -25.63 -18.16
N TYR A 177 20.69 -25.50 -16.87
CA TYR A 177 19.50 -26.08 -16.23
C TYR A 177 18.89 -25.23 -15.12
N ASP A 178 19.45 -24.05 -14.82
CA ASP A 178 18.88 -23.12 -13.83
C ASP A 178 17.73 -22.30 -14.44
N PHE A 179 16.64 -23.00 -14.77
CA PHE A 179 15.45 -22.41 -15.41
C PHE A 179 14.71 -21.46 -14.48
N THR A 180 14.70 -21.75 -13.18
CA THR A 180 14.06 -20.91 -12.15
C THR A 180 14.71 -19.53 -12.12
N ARG A 181 16.03 -19.43 -11.91
CA ARG A 181 16.72 -18.13 -11.87
C ARG A 181 16.54 -17.36 -13.18
N ALA A 182 16.63 -18.07 -14.31
CA ALA A 182 16.39 -17.52 -15.64
C ALA A 182 14.99 -16.91 -15.78
N ALA A 183 13.94 -17.65 -15.39
CA ALA A 183 12.54 -17.21 -15.47
C ALA A 183 12.25 -16.01 -14.54
N LEU A 184 12.72 -16.04 -13.29
CA LEU A 184 12.54 -14.93 -12.35
C LEU A 184 13.21 -13.64 -12.88
N ARG A 185 14.49 -13.74 -13.26
CA ARG A 185 15.29 -12.59 -13.69
C ARG A 185 14.75 -11.95 -14.95
N THR A 186 14.41 -12.75 -15.97
CA THR A 186 13.87 -12.22 -17.22
C THR A 186 12.47 -11.61 -17.03
N SER A 187 11.64 -12.17 -16.15
CA SER A 187 10.30 -11.65 -15.83
C SER A 187 10.36 -10.30 -15.11
N PHE A 188 11.30 -10.15 -14.18
CA PHE A 188 11.61 -8.86 -13.55
C PHE A 188 12.06 -7.83 -14.59
N LEU A 189 13.00 -8.19 -15.46
CA LEU A 189 13.51 -7.29 -16.49
C LEU A 189 12.43 -6.85 -17.48
N ALA A 190 11.57 -7.78 -17.94
CA ALA A 190 10.46 -7.48 -18.84
C ALA A 190 9.58 -6.34 -18.31
N SER A 191 9.33 -6.38 -17.00
CA SER A 191 8.52 -5.41 -16.27
C SER A 191 9.21 -4.05 -16.15
N CYS A 192 10.52 -4.05 -15.87
CA CYS A 192 11.34 -2.83 -15.92
C CYS A 192 11.39 -2.22 -17.33
N VAL A 193 11.58 -3.04 -18.36
CA VAL A 193 11.60 -2.60 -19.77
C VAL A 193 10.27 -1.94 -20.13
N SER A 194 9.15 -2.63 -19.87
CA SER A 194 7.81 -2.13 -20.21
C SER A 194 7.44 -0.86 -19.44
N ALA A 195 7.88 -0.75 -18.18
CA ALA A 195 7.66 0.44 -17.39
C ALA A 195 8.52 1.64 -17.82
N CYS A 196 9.77 1.40 -18.22
CA CYS A 196 10.63 2.45 -18.75
C CYS A 196 10.15 2.95 -20.13
N GLN A 197 9.51 2.10 -20.93
CA GLN A 197 8.92 2.50 -22.22
C GLN A 197 7.75 3.48 -22.08
N SER A 198 7.06 3.47 -20.93
CA SER A 198 5.96 4.39 -20.65
C SER A 198 6.37 5.72 -20.02
N GLN A 199 7.65 5.90 -19.66
CA GLN A 199 8.11 7.08 -18.95
C GLN A 199 8.52 8.23 -19.88
N THR A 200 8.20 9.45 -19.45
CA THR A 200 8.74 10.71 -19.98
C THR A 200 10.03 11.15 -19.25
N MET A 201 10.53 10.38 -18.29
CA MET A 201 11.70 10.69 -17.44
C MET A 201 12.98 10.00 -17.92
N HIS A 202 14.13 10.60 -17.61
CA HIS A 202 15.45 10.02 -17.87
C HIS A 202 15.75 8.82 -16.95
N LEU A 203 16.48 7.84 -17.47
CA LEU A 203 16.77 6.55 -16.84
C LEU A 203 17.42 6.65 -15.43
N GLU A 204 18.22 7.69 -15.17
CA GLU A 204 18.89 7.89 -13.88
C GLU A 204 17.93 8.33 -12.77
N ASP A 205 16.91 9.13 -13.11
CA ASP A 205 15.88 9.56 -12.18
C ASP A 205 14.98 8.38 -11.77
N THR A 206 14.83 7.40 -12.65
CA THR A 206 14.03 6.18 -12.45
C THR A 206 14.51 5.36 -11.24
N VAL A 207 15.82 5.15 -11.05
CA VAL A 207 16.35 4.38 -9.89
C VAL A 207 15.97 5.04 -8.57
N ASN A 208 16.17 6.36 -8.49
CA ASN A 208 15.95 7.12 -7.26
C ASN A 208 14.46 7.12 -6.89
N VAL A 209 13.58 7.28 -7.89
CA VAL A 209 12.13 7.21 -7.69
C VAL A 209 11.72 5.82 -7.19
N MET A 210 12.21 4.75 -7.81
CA MET A 210 11.88 3.38 -7.39
C MET A 210 12.39 3.06 -5.98
N ALA A 211 13.62 3.47 -5.65
CA ALA A 211 14.19 3.29 -4.32
C ALA A 211 13.38 4.05 -3.26
N GLN A 212 12.91 5.26 -3.58
CA GLN A 212 12.05 6.04 -2.68
C GLN A 212 10.67 5.38 -2.51
N ARG A 213 10.06 4.89 -3.59
CA ARG A 213 8.77 4.17 -3.55
C ARG A 213 8.83 2.88 -2.77
N LEU A 214 9.93 2.15 -2.90
CA LEU A 214 10.16 0.96 -2.11
C LEU A 214 10.25 1.29 -0.61
N LYS A 215 10.94 2.38 -0.25
CA LYS A 215 10.98 2.86 1.14
C LYS A 215 9.58 3.22 1.66
N GLU A 216 8.75 3.86 0.84
CA GLU A 216 7.34 4.14 1.18
C GLU A 216 6.55 2.85 1.41
N ARG A 217 6.66 1.88 0.49
CA ARG A 217 6.06 0.55 0.60
C ARG A 217 6.49 -0.19 1.88
N LEU A 218 7.79 -0.17 2.20
CA LEU A 218 8.33 -0.83 3.40
C LEU A 218 7.91 -0.14 4.71
N LYS A 219 7.65 1.17 4.69
CA LYS A 219 7.07 1.88 5.85
C LYS A 219 5.64 1.43 6.13
N GLU A 220 4.85 1.15 5.10
CA GLU A 220 3.49 0.65 5.24
C GLU A 220 3.42 -0.83 5.69
N CYS A 221 4.53 -1.57 5.59
CA CYS A 221 4.63 -2.95 6.03
C CYS A 221 5.04 -3.05 7.51
N ASN A 222 4.42 -3.97 8.24
CA ASN A 222 4.86 -4.35 9.58
C ASN A 222 6.04 -5.32 9.45
N GLY A 223 7.13 -5.10 10.19
CA GLY A 223 8.30 -5.99 10.13
C GLY A 223 9.57 -5.37 10.71
N ASP A 224 10.61 -6.17 10.81
CA ASP A 224 11.92 -5.77 11.30
C ASP A 224 12.58 -4.73 10.37
N GLU A 225 13.03 -3.61 10.91
CA GLU A 225 13.63 -2.51 10.16
C GLU A 225 14.95 -2.89 9.46
N VAL A 226 15.71 -3.84 10.02
CA VAL A 226 16.94 -4.36 9.39
C VAL A 226 16.61 -5.16 8.14
N LEU A 227 15.61 -6.05 8.21
CA LEU A 227 15.17 -6.83 7.05
C LEU A 227 14.58 -5.92 5.95
N LYS A 228 13.85 -4.87 6.33
CA LYS A 228 13.37 -3.85 5.38
C LYS A 228 14.53 -3.13 4.69
N ALA A 229 15.56 -2.73 5.44
CA ALA A 229 16.74 -2.07 4.87
C ALA A 229 17.49 -2.99 3.90
N GLU A 230 17.65 -4.26 4.25
CA GLU A 230 18.29 -5.26 3.40
C GLU A 230 17.50 -5.51 2.11
N ALA A 231 16.17 -5.68 2.22
CA ALA A 231 15.29 -5.81 1.06
C ALA A 231 15.37 -4.57 0.17
N SER A 232 15.42 -3.37 0.77
CA SER A 232 15.56 -2.12 0.03
C SER A 232 16.87 -2.06 -0.77
N ALA A 233 17.99 -2.48 -0.16
CA ALA A 233 19.28 -2.48 -0.82
C ALA A 233 19.34 -3.53 -1.96
N LYS A 234 18.75 -4.70 -1.76
CA LYS A 234 18.66 -5.76 -2.79
C LYS A 234 17.88 -5.27 -4.01
N VAL A 235 16.69 -4.72 -3.81
CA VAL A 235 15.86 -4.21 -4.93
C VAL A 235 16.52 -3.05 -5.66
N GLN A 236 17.21 -2.16 -4.94
CA GLN A 236 17.96 -1.08 -5.58
C GLN A 236 19.02 -1.64 -6.54
N LYS A 237 19.81 -2.62 -6.09
CA LYS A 237 20.81 -3.29 -6.95
C LYS A 237 20.18 -3.96 -8.17
N PHE A 238 19.04 -4.63 -8.00
CA PHE A 238 18.32 -5.25 -9.12
C PHE A 238 17.78 -4.21 -10.11
N THR A 239 17.30 -3.07 -9.61
CA THR A 239 16.82 -1.98 -10.44
C THR A 239 17.99 -1.37 -11.24
N GLU A 240 19.10 -1.07 -10.59
CA GLU A 240 20.32 -0.58 -11.25
C GLU A 240 20.83 -1.55 -12.32
N TRP A 241 20.79 -2.86 -12.04
CA TRP A 241 21.11 -3.89 -13.00
C TRP A 241 20.16 -3.86 -14.21
N ALA A 242 18.84 -3.81 -13.99
CA ALA A 242 17.85 -3.79 -15.07
C ALA A 242 18.01 -2.56 -15.97
N LEU A 243 18.28 -1.38 -15.39
CA LEU A 243 18.52 -0.16 -16.17
C LEU A 243 19.84 -0.21 -16.95
N LYS A 244 20.90 -0.82 -16.41
CA LYS A 244 22.13 -1.08 -17.16
C LYS A 244 21.85 -2.01 -18.35
N CYS A 245 21.06 -3.06 -18.17
CA CYS A 245 20.62 -3.93 -19.27
C CYS A 245 19.88 -3.15 -20.37
N ILE A 246 18.92 -2.30 -20.01
CA ILE A 246 18.23 -1.40 -20.94
C ILE A 246 19.24 -0.47 -21.67
N GLY A 247 20.23 0.03 -20.94
CA GLY A 247 21.31 0.85 -21.49
C GLY A 247 22.20 0.13 -22.52
N PHE A 248 22.50 -1.16 -22.31
CA PHE A 248 23.32 -1.94 -23.26
C PHE A 248 22.60 -2.12 -24.60
N HIS A 249 21.32 -2.48 -24.56
CA HIS A 249 20.55 -2.73 -25.78
C HIS A 249 20.17 -1.44 -26.53
N SER A 250 19.99 -0.31 -25.83
CA SER A 250 19.77 0.98 -26.51
C SER A 250 21.01 1.51 -27.24
N ARG A 251 22.21 1.36 -26.67
CA ARG A 251 23.47 1.84 -27.29
C ARG A 251 23.86 1.07 -28.54
N CYS A 252 23.56 -0.23 -28.62
CA CYS A 252 23.84 -1.03 -29.82
C CYS A 252 22.83 -0.78 -30.97
N GLN A 253 21.69 -0.15 -30.67
CA GLN A 253 20.66 0.23 -31.65
C GLN A 253 20.82 1.65 -32.21
N ALA A 254 22.00 2.28 -32.06
CA ALA A 254 22.33 3.71 -32.29
C ALA A 254 22.00 4.35 -33.66
N ASN A 255 21.20 3.72 -34.52
CA ASN A 255 20.76 4.25 -35.82
C ASN A 255 19.23 4.30 -36.01
N ARG A 256 18.44 4.13 -34.94
CA ARG A 256 16.99 4.38 -34.96
C ARG A 256 16.65 5.40 -33.88
N ASP A 257 16.47 6.66 -34.25
CA ASP A 257 15.90 7.76 -33.44
C ASP A 257 14.41 7.51 -33.09
N ARG A 258 14.04 6.28 -32.74
CA ARG A 258 12.74 5.96 -32.18
C ARG A 258 12.97 5.63 -30.73
N VAL A 259 12.69 6.62 -29.88
CA VAL A 259 12.33 6.37 -28.48
C VAL A 259 11.43 5.13 -28.45
N ILE A 260 11.88 4.17 -27.65
CA ILE A 260 11.49 2.75 -27.54
C ILE A 260 9.97 2.54 -27.59
N GLN A 261 9.37 2.64 -28.77
CA GLN A 261 7.97 2.31 -29.02
C GLN A 261 7.93 0.96 -29.71
N SER A 262 7.78 -0.08 -28.89
CA SER A 262 7.60 -1.45 -29.37
C SER A 262 6.33 -1.51 -30.23
N SER A 263 6.42 -2.04 -31.45
CA SER A 263 5.24 -2.37 -32.25
C SER A 263 4.61 -3.68 -31.78
N ILE A 264 3.33 -3.90 -32.10
CA ILE A 264 2.64 -5.17 -31.79
C ILE A 264 3.41 -6.37 -32.38
N ALA A 265 4.00 -6.20 -33.57
CA ALA A 265 4.81 -7.24 -34.19
C ALA A 265 6.06 -7.57 -33.36
N GLU A 266 6.72 -6.57 -32.79
CA GLU A 266 7.89 -6.78 -31.93
C GLU A 266 7.51 -7.50 -30.64
N ILE A 267 6.40 -7.11 -30.00
CA ILE A 267 5.88 -7.81 -28.81
C ILE A 267 5.58 -9.28 -29.11
N GLN A 268 5.00 -9.58 -30.27
CA GLN A 268 4.76 -10.97 -30.66
C GLN A 268 6.06 -11.77 -30.79
N LEU A 269 7.13 -11.17 -31.32
CA LEU A 269 8.45 -11.80 -31.37
C LEU A 269 8.99 -12.08 -29.96
N GLN A 270 8.90 -11.09 -29.07
CA GLN A 270 9.36 -11.18 -27.68
C GLN A 270 8.62 -12.31 -26.92
N LEU A 271 7.29 -12.30 -26.96
CA LEU A 271 6.47 -13.33 -26.32
C LEU A 271 6.69 -14.71 -26.95
N SER A 272 6.89 -14.80 -28.27
CA SER A 272 7.20 -16.07 -28.94
C SER A 272 8.57 -16.64 -28.52
N ALA A 273 9.58 -15.79 -28.34
CA ALA A 273 10.88 -16.22 -27.85
C ALA A 273 10.80 -16.73 -26.42
N PHE A 274 10.08 -16.01 -25.56
CA PHE A 274 9.88 -16.40 -24.16
C PHE A 274 9.08 -17.70 -24.05
N LYS A 275 8.02 -17.85 -24.85
CA LYS A 275 7.27 -19.11 -24.95
C LYS A 275 8.15 -20.28 -25.38
N THR A 276 9.03 -20.08 -26.36
CA THR A 276 9.98 -21.11 -26.81
C THR A 276 10.89 -21.55 -25.66
N PHE A 277 11.33 -20.61 -24.80
CA PHE A 277 12.09 -20.94 -23.60
C PHE A 277 11.27 -21.79 -22.61
N LEU A 278 10.02 -21.38 -22.31
CA LEU A 278 9.14 -22.14 -21.41
C LEU A 278 8.89 -23.57 -21.94
N ASP A 279 8.66 -23.71 -23.23
CA ASP A 279 8.48 -25.02 -23.89
C ASP A 279 9.74 -25.90 -23.79
N LEU A 280 10.94 -25.31 -23.84
CA LEU A 280 12.21 -26.03 -23.69
C LEU A 280 12.51 -26.42 -22.24
N ALA A 281 12.16 -25.56 -21.28
CA ALA A 281 12.26 -25.87 -19.85
C ALA A 281 11.28 -26.99 -19.48
N GLY A 282 10.07 -26.97 -20.05
CA GLY A 282 9.04 -27.99 -19.86
C GLY A 282 8.76 -28.24 -18.38
N ASN A 283 8.70 -29.52 -17.99
CA ASN A 283 8.39 -29.94 -16.62
C ASN A 283 9.51 -29.66 -15.60
N GLN A 284 10.60 -29.01 -15.99
CA GLN A 284 11.65 -28.59 -15.05
C GLN A 284 11.27 -27.31 -14.29
N LEU A 285 10.28 -26.57 -14.79
CA LEU A 285 9.62 -25.51 -14.04
C LEU A 285 8.38 -26.08 -13.35
N THR A 286 8.26 -25.80 -12.06
CA THR A 286 7.11 -26.16 -11.23
C THR A 286 6.18 -24.95 -11.08
N GLY A 287 4.94 -25.18 -10.61
CA GLY A 287 4.01 -24.10 -10.28
C GLY A 287 4.63 -23.06 -9.33
N LYS A 288 5.48 -23.50 -8.39
CA LYS A 288 6.21 -22.60 -7.49
C LYS A 288 7.15 -21.65 -8.24
N ASP A 289 7.88 -22.16 -9.24
CA ASP A 289 8.78 -21.34 -10.05
C ASP A 289 8.01 -20.31 -10.87
N PHE A 290 6.83 -20.68 -11.39
CA PHE A 290 5.93 -19.75 -12.08
C PHE A 290 5.35 -18.69 -11.12
N THR A 291 4.93 -19.08 -9.92
CA THR A 291 4.48 -18.17 -8.85
C THR A 291 5.56 -17.14 -8.50
N GLU A 292 6.80 -17.59 -8.29
CA GLU A 292 7.93 -16.69 -7.98
C GLU A 292 8.27 -15.75 -9.16
N ALA A 293 8.22 -16.25 -10.41
CA ALA A 293 8.42 -15.42 -11.60
C ALA A 293 7.29 -14.39 -11.79
N PHE A 294 6.05 -14.76 -11.43
CA PHE A 294 4.89 -13.87 -11.48
C PHE A 294 5.02 -12.72 -10.48
N ASP A 295 5.45 -13.02 -9.25
CA ASP A 295 5.77 -12.01 -8.24
C ASP A 295 6.91 -11.09 -8.72
N ALA A 296 7.97 -11.67 -9.29
CA ALA A 296 9.10 -10.92 -9.83
C ALA A 296 8.69 -9.97 -10.97
N ALA A 297 7.71 -10.33 -11.80
CA ALA A 297 7.14 -9.44 -12.81
C ALA A 297 6.24 -8.35 -12.22
N CYS A 298 5.33 -8.70 -11.30
CA CYS A 298 4.41 -7.73 -10.72
C CYS A 298 5.11 -6.69 -9.85
N PHE A 299 6.19 -7.07 -9.17
CA PHE A 299 6.85 -6.23 -8.18
C PHE A 299 7.36 -4.89 -8.75
N PRO A 300 8.15 -4.82 -9.83
CA PRO A 300 8.53 -3.54 -10.44
C PRO A 300 7.33 -2.67 -10.81
N LEU A 301 6.28 -3.26 -11.37
CA LEU A 301 5.08 -2.54 -11.83
C LEU A 301 4.36 -1.85 -10.67
N THR A 302 4.36 -2.45 -9.47
CA THR A 302 3.82 -1.78 -8.28
C THR A 302 4.63 -0.54 -7.87
N LEU A 303 5.95 -0.58 -8.05
CA LEU A 303 6.84 0.56 -7.74
C LEU A 303 6.71 1.69 -8.76
N PHE A 304 6.38 1.34 -10.01
CA PHE A 304 6.13 2.29 -11.11
C PHE A 304 4.71 2.85 -11.17
N SER A 305 3.83 2.44 -10.26
CA SER A 305 2.39 2.74 -10.27
C SER A 305 2.01 4.19 -10.59
N THR A 306 2.74 5.18 -10.05
CA THR A 306 2.44 6.61 -10.28
C THR A 306 3.09 7.19 -11.53
N SER A 307 3.92 6.43 -12.22
CA SER A 307 4.61 6.83 -13.45
C SER A 307 3.89 6.36 -14.72
N PHE A 308 2.87 5.51 -14.58
CA PHE A 308 2.04 5.12 -15.70
C PHE A 308 1.00 6.21 -15.99
N ASP A 309 0.91 6.59 -17.25
CA ASP A 309 -0.19 7.43 -17.73
C ASP A 309 -1.51 6.66 -17.62
N PRO A 310 -2.64 7.33 -17.28
CA PRO A 310 -3.95 6.71 -17.30
C PRO A 310 -4.24 6.06 -18.67
N GLY A 311 -4.58 4.76 -18.65
CA GLY A 311 -4.81 3.98 -19.87
C GLY A 311 -3.58 3.24 -20.39
N TRP A 312 -2.44 3.28 -19.70
CA TRP A 312 -1.26 2.47 -20.01
C TRP A 312 -1.59 0.99 -20.19
N ALA A 313 -2.48 0.42 -19.36
CA ALA A 313 -2.92 -0.97 -19.45
C ALA A 313 -3.61 -1.33 -20.78
N SER A 314 -4.07 -0.34 -21.56
CA SER A 314 -4.61 -0.53 -22.92
C SER A 314 -3.58 -0.26 -24.03
N GLY A 315 -2.40 0.23 -23.64
CA GLY A 315 -1.32 0.58 -24.55
C GLY A 315 -0.47 -0.61 -24.98
N ILE A 316 0.34 -0.39 -26.01
CA ILE A 316 1.17 -1.44 -26.62
C ILE A 316 2.19 -1.99 -25.61
N SER A 317 2.82 -1.14 -24.79
CA SER A 317 3.77 -1.58 -23.76
C SER A 317 3.15 -2.49 -22.68
N ALA A 318 1.85 -2.37 -22.40
CA ALA A 318 1.17 -3.27 -21.46
C ALA A 318 0.85 -4.64 -22.08
N ALA A 319 0.77 -4.75 -23.41
CA ALA A 319 0.49 -6.02 -24.09
C ALA A 319 1.60 -7.06 -23.87
N ALA A 320 2.86 -6.62 -23.77
CA ALA A 320 3.98 -7.49 -23.41
C ALA A 320 3.83 -8.05 -22.00
N ILE A 321 3.41 -7.22 -21.05
CA ILE A 321 3.17 -7.62 -19.66
C ILE A 321 1.96 -8.55 -19.54
N GLN A 322 0.86 -8.24 -20.21
CA GLN A 322 -0.32 -9.13 -20.27
C GLN A 322 0.06 -10.51 -20.82
N GLY A 323 0.83 -10.55 -21.90
CA GLY A 323 1.30 -11.80 -22.50
C GLY A 323 2.25 -12.58 -21.57
N LEU A 324 3.21 -11.90 -20.94
CA LEU A 324 4.13 -12.51 -19.98
C LEU A 324 3.37 -13.12 -18.79
N LEU A 325 2.56 -12.32 -18.11
CA LEU A 325 1.82 -12.76 -16.93
C LEU A 325 0.79 -13.84 -17.29
N GLY A 326 0.15 -13.77 -18.46
CA GLY A 326 -0.72 -14.82 -18.98
C GLY A 326 0.02 -16.15 -19.16
N MET A 327 1.20 -16.15 -19.77
CA MET A 327 2.02 -17.37 -19.92
C MET A 327 2.48 -17.95 -18.57
N LEU A 328 2.78 -17.11 -17.57
CA LEU A 328 3.13 -17.57 -16.23
C LEU A 328 1.95 -18.22 -15.51
N VAL A 329 0.74 -17.67 -15.68
CA VAL A 329 -0.51 -18.27 -15.17
C VAL A 329 -0.81 -19.59 -15.87
N GLU A 330 -0.68 -19.66 -17.20
CA GLU A 330 -0.81 -20.91 -17.96
C GLU A 330 0.19 -21.97 -17.51
N GLY A 331 1.38 -21.55 -17.08
CA GLY A 331 2.42 -22.42 -16.50
C GLY A 331 2.10 -22.93 -15.08
N GLY A 332 1.16 -22.30 -14.37
CA GLY A 332 0.70 -22.74 -13.06
C GLY A 332 0.96 -21.77 -11.90
N ALA A 333 1.20 -20.48 -12.17
CA ALA A 333 1.23 -19.46 -11.12
C ALA A 333 -0.14 -19.33 -10.43
N ASP A 334 -0.16 -19.39 -9.10
CA ASP A 334 -1.38 -19.42 -8.27
C ASP A 334 -1.57 -18.18 -7.38
N ASN A 335 -0.61 -17.24 -7.39
CA ASN A 335 -0.59 -16.02 -6.57
C ASN A 335 -1.28 -14.80 -7.22
N VAL A 336 -2.05 -14.97 -8.30
CA VAL A 336 -2.68 -13.84 -9.01
C VAL A 336 -3.53 -12.98 -8.07
N ASN A 337 -4.34 -13.61 -7.20
CA ASN A 337 -5.14 -12.88 -6.21
C ASN A 337 -4.27 -12.15 -5.19
N GLN A 338 -3.14 -12.74 -4.76
CA GLN A 338 -2.22 -12.09 -3.83
C GLN A 338 -1.60 -10.83 -4.44
N CYS A 339 -1.07 -10.91 -5.67
CA CYS A 339 -0.53 -9.75 -6.36
C CYS A 339 -1.61 -8.70 -6.64
N PHE A 340 -2.85 -9.11 -6.91
CA PHE A 340 -3.98 -8.22 -7.12
C PHE A 340 -4.35 -7.41 -5.87
N LEU A 341 -4.39 -8.06 -4.69
CA LEU A 341 -4.61 -7.40 -3.41
C LEU A 341 -3.47 -6.46 -3.05
N GLU A 342 -2.22 -6.86 -3.29
CA GLU A 342 -1.05 -5.99 -3.08
C GLU A 342 -1.04 -4.78 -4.00
N ALA A 343 -1.30 -4.97 -5.29
CA ALA A 343 -1.43 -3.89 -6.26
C ALA A 343 -2.51 -2.88 -5.82
N SER A 344 -3.64 -3.39 -5.31
CA SER A 344 -4.74 -2.57 -4.81
C SER A 344 -4.38 -1.78 -3.55
N ARG A 345 -3.65 -2.41 -2.62
CA ARG A 345 -3.10 -1.77 -1.42
C ARG A 345 -2.17 -0.60 -1.76
N PHE A 346 -1.24 -0.79 -2.70
CA PHE A 346 -0.27 0.25 -3.05
C PHE A 346 -0.82 1.30 -4.03
N GLY A 347 -1.99 1.05 -4.62
CA GLY A 347 -2.64 1.97 -5.56
C GLY A 347 -2.10 1.86 -6.98
N SER A 348 -1.69 0.66 -7.38
CA SER A 348 -1.16 0.36 -8.71
C SER A 348 -2.29 0.14 -9.72
N THR A 349 -3.09 1.17 -9.99
CA THR A 349 -4.36 1.07 -10.74
C THR A 349 -4.21 0.39 -12.09
N GLU A 350 -3.15 0.68 -12.84
CA GLU A 350 -2.94 0.07 -14.16
C GLU A 350 -2.57 -1.43 -14.05
N LEU A 351 -1.80 -1.81 -13.03
CA LEU A 351 -1.51 -3.22 -12.76
C LEU A 351 -2.78 -3.96 -12.30
N VAL A 352 -3.61 -3.34 -11.46
CA VAL A 352 -4.93 -3.88 -11.06
C VAL A 352 -5.77 -4.17 -12.30
N ARG A 353 -5.80 -3.24 -13.28
CA ARG A 353 -6.52 -3.43 -14.55
C ARG A 353 -5.99 -4.62 -15.36
N ILE A 354 -4.67 -4.76 -15.49
CA ILE A 354 -4.04 -5.90 -16.17
C ILE A 354 -4.40 -7.22 -15.46
N LEU A 355 -4.34 -7.25 -14.13
CA LEU A 355 -4.65 -8.45 -13.35
C LEU A 355 -6.14 -8.84 -13.45
N LEU A 356 -7.06 -7.87 -13.51
CA LEU A 356 -8.48 -8.13 -13.78
C LEU A 356 -8.68 -8.79 -15.16
N GLN A 357 -7.99 -8.30 -16.19
CA GLN A 357 -8.07 -8.88 -17.54
C GLN A 357 -7.51 -10.31 -17.59
N ILE A 358 -6.37 -10.54 -16.93
CA ILE A 358 -5.76 -11.88 -16.83
C ILE A 358 -6.68 -12.84 -16.07
N ALA A 359 -7.25 -12.39 -14.94
CA ALA A 359 -8.18 -13.20 -14.17
C ALA A 359 -9.42 -13.55 -15.00
N HIS A 360 -9.97 -12.60 -15.75
CA HIS A 360 -11.10 -12.84 -16.64
C HIS A 360 -10.78 -13.84 -17.76
N TRP A 361 -9.66 -13.68 -18.46
CA TRP A 361 -9.27 -14.58 -19.56
C TRP A 361 -8.94 -16.00 -19.09
N ASN A 362 -8.38 -16.13 -17.90
CA ASN A 362 -7.98 -17.43 -17.33
C ASN A 362 -9.05 -18.02 -16.39
N SER A 363 -10.22 -17.37 -16.26
CA SER A 363 -11.30 -17.79 -15.35
C SER A 363 -10.81 -18.00 -13.90
N LEU A 364 -9.94 -17.10 -13.43
CA LEU A 364 -9.44 -17.09 -12.05
C LEU A 364 -10.37 -16.27 -11.17
N ASP A 365 -10.52 -16.72 -9.92
CA ASP A 365 -11.27 -16.00 -8.91
C ASP A 365 -10.33 -15.00 -8.20
N VAL A 366 -10.66 -13.71 -8.30
CA VAL A 366 -9.95 -12.62 -7.62
C VAL A 366 -10.93 -11.87 -6.73
N ASP A 367 -10.51 -11.58 -5.50
CA ASP A 367 -11.39 -10.97 -4.51
C ASP A 367 -11.41 -9.44 -4.66
N VAL A 368 -12.24 -8.97 -5.59
CA VAL A 368 -12.40 -7.54 -5.92
C VAL A 368 -12.95 -6.74 -4.74
N ASP A 369 -13.83 -7.35 -3.93
CA ASP A 369 -14.43 -6.68 -2.77
C ASP A 369 -13.40 -6.49 -1.64
N LEU A 370 -12.55 -7.50 -1.39
CA LEU A 370 -11.42 -7.37 -0.46
C LEU A 370 -10.37 -6.37 -0.97
N ALA A 371 -10.09 -6.38 -2.28
CA ALA A 371 -9.23 -5.39 -2.92
C ALA A 371 -9.75 -3.96 -2.72
N LEU A 372 -11.07 -3.75 -2.84
CA LEU A 372 -11.70 -2.45 -2.56
C LEU A 372 -11.52 -2.06 -1.10
N GLY A 373 -11.59 -3.03 -0.19
CA GLY A 373 -11.26 -2.84 1.23
C GLY A 373 -9.84 -2.33 1.46
N PHE A 374 -8.84 -2.94 0.80
CA PHE A 374 -7.45 -2.47 0.86
C PHE A 374 -7.28 -1.08 0.24
N ALA A 375 -7.79 -0.86 -0.97
CA ALA A 375 -7.67 0.43 -1.65
C ALA A 375 -8.32 1.57 -0.82
N SER A 376 -9.48 1.30 -0.23
CA SER A 376 -10.18 2.24 0.67
C SER A 376 -9.39 2.50 1.96
N HIS A 377 -8.76 1.45 2.53
CA HIS A 377 -7.92 1.60 3.71
C HIS A 377 -6.70 2.48 3.45
N TYR A 378 -6.09 2.41 2.28
CA TYR A 378 -4.90 3.21 1.96
C TYR A 378 -5.21 4.45 1.11
N CYS A 379 -6.49 4.85 1.04
CA CYS A 379 -6.98 6.05 0.35
C CYS A 379 -6.61 6.10 -1.14
N LYS A 380 -6.55 4.95 -1.82
CA LYS A 380 -6.20 4.84 -3.24
C LYS A 380 -7.42 5.06 -4.12
N ILE A 381 -7.91 6.30 -4.19
CA ILE A 381 -9.19 6.64 -4.86
C ILE A 381 -9.24 6.16 -6.32
N GLY A 382 -8.20 6.41 -7.12
CA GLY A 382 -8.19 5.97 -8.53
C GLY A 382 -8.24 4.45 -8.68
N THR A 383 -7.71 3.71 -7.71
CA THR A 383 -7.81 2.25 -7.68
C THR A 383 -9.19 1.79 -7.23
N MET A 384 -9.82 2.47 -6.28
CA MET A 384 -11.22 2.22 -5.91
C MET A 384 -12.16 2.42 -7.10
N GLU A 385 -11.93 3.45 -7.92
CA GLU A 385 -12.70 3.69 -9.15
C GLU A 385 -12.57 2.54 -10.13
N CYS A 386 -11.35 2.09 -10.42
CA CYS A 386 -11.07 0.92 -11.27
C CYS A 386 -11.76 -0.35 -10.74
N LEU A 387 -11.67 -0.63 -9.44
CA LEU A 387 -12.26 -1.83 -8.83
C LEU A 387 -13.79 -1.84 -8.93
N VAL A 388 -14.45 -0.68 -8.80
CA VAL A 388 -15.92 -0.61 -8.93
C VAL A 388 -16.37 -0.61 -10.39
N GLU A 389 -15.70 0.14 -11.27
CA GLU A 389 -16.14 0.30 -12.67
C GLU A 389 -15.75 -0.88 -13.56
N GLU A 390 -14.56 -1.44 -13.35
CA GLU A 390 -14.01 -2.50 -14.19
C GLU A 390 -14.03 -3.85 -13.48
N GLY A 391 -13.77 -3.85 -12.16
CA GLY A 391 -13.83 -5.04 -11.32
C GLY A 391 -15.23 -5.42 -10.86
N ASN A 392 -16.24 -4.55 -11.06
CA ASN A 392 -17.61 -4.73 -10.60
C ASN A 392 -17.74 -4.99 -9.08
N ALA A 393 -16.90 -4.37 -8.25
CA ALA A 393 -17.03 -4.45 -6.80
C ALA A 393 -18.40 -3.92 -6.33
N ILE A 394 -19.05 -4.66 -5.43
CA ILE A 394 -20.41 -4.34 -4.94
C ILE A 394 -20.49 -4.23 -3.42
N ALA A 395 -19.50 -4.72 -2.67
CA ALA A 395 -19.54 -4.74 -1.21
C ALA A 395 -18.99 -3.45 -0.60
N PHE A 396 -19.81 -2.38 -0.57
CA PHE A 396 -19.37 -1.07 -0.05
C PHE A 396 -19.40 -0.96 1.48
N LEU A 397 -20.23 -1.76 2.16
CA LEU A 397 -20.45 -1.64 3.60
C LEU A 397 -19.15 -1.71 4.43
N GLY A 398 -18.37 -2.78 4.26
CA GLY A 398 -17.13 -3.00 5.00
C GLY A 398 -16.09 -1.88 4.78
N PRO A 399 -15.74 -1.57 3.52
CA PRO A 399 -14.85 -0.45 3.20
C PRO A 399 -15.33 0.91 3.75
N LEU A 400 -16.61 1.23 3.62
CA LEU A 400 -17.19 2.48 4.12
C LEU A 400 -17.14 2.55 5.66
N MET A 401 -17.53 1.49 6.36
CA MET A 401 -17.48 1.45 7.82
C MET A 401 -16.05 1.67 8.34
N ARG A 402 -15.07 0.95 7.79
CA ARG A 402 -13.66 1.11 8.19
C ARG A 402 -13.09 2.49 7.86
N ALA A 403 -13.54 3.10 6.77
CA ALA A 403 -13.18 4.48 6.45
C ALA A 403 -13.78 5.47 7.47
N ALA A 404 -15.02 5.22 7.90
CA ALA A 404 -15.73 6.03 8.87
C ALA A 404 -15.10 5.94 10.28
N GLU A 405 -14.76 4.74 10.75
CA GLU A 405 -14.05 4.49 12.03
C GLU A 405 -12.69 5.21 12.10
N ARG A 406 -11.97 5.26 10.98
CA ARG A 406 -10.63 5.88 10.89
C ARG A 406 -10.67 7.38 10.64
N GLY A 407 -11.84 7.98 10.42
CA GLY A 407 -11.95 9.41 10.13
C GLY A 407 -11.49 9.78 8.72
N CYS A 408 -11.49 8.83 7.76
CA CYS A 408 -11.04 9.11 6.39
C CYS A 408 -12.12 9.80 5.56
N MET A 409 -12.23 11.13 5.72
CA MET A 409 -13.26 11.95 5.07
C MET A 409 -13.29 11.80 3.54
N GLN A 410 -12.13 11.72 2.88
CA GLN A 410 -12.06 11.62 1.41
C GLN A 410 -12.72 10.33 0.90
N VAL A 411 -12.46 9.20 1.55
CA VAL A 411 -13.02 7.89 1.18
C VAL A 411 -14.50 7.83 1.50
N VAL A 412 -14.92 8.36 2.66
CA VAL A 412 -16.35 8.45 3.02
C VAL A 412 -17.13 9.28 2.00
N GLN A 413 -16.64 10.46 1.63
CA GLN A 413 -17.27 11.30 0.62
C GLN A 413 -17.37 10.60 -0.74
N TRP A 414 -16.35 9.82 -1.10
CA TRP A 414 -16.36 9.06 -2.35
C TRP A 414 -17.49 8.02 -2.38
N PHE A 415 -17.65 7.24 -1.31
CA PHE A 415 -18.74 6.26 -1.18
C PHE A 415 -20.13 6.91 -1.17
N VAL A 416 -20.32 7.99 -0.39
CA VAL A 416 -21.59 8.72 -0.32
C VAL A 416 -22.00 9.25 -1.70
N LYS A 417 -21.06 9.82 -2.47
CA LYS A 417 -21.32 10.33 -3.83
C LYS A 417 -21.72 9.24 -4.82
N ARG A 418 -21.31 7.98 -4.59
CA ARG A 418 -21.69 6.82 -5.42
C ARG A 418 -23.04 6.20 -5.05
N GLY A 419 -23.73 6.74 -4.05
CA GLY A 419 -25.09 6.32 -3.70
C GLY A 419 -25.14 5.03 -2.88
N CYS A 420 -24.38 4.99 -1.77
CA CYS A 420 -24.52 3.93 -0.76
C CYS A 420 -25.96 3.79 -0.26
N ARG A 421 -26.31 2.56 0.17
CA ARG A 421 -27.65 2.25 0.68
C ARG A 421 -27.87 2.90 2.05
N ASP A 422 -29.13 3.19 2.37
CA ASP A 422 -29.52 3.83 3.64
C ASP A 422 -28.96 3.13 4.89
N MET A 423 -28.99 1.79 4.91
CA MET A 423 -28.44 0.99 6.01
C MET A 423 -26.91 1.07 6.08
N GLU A 424 -26.21 1.17 4.94
CA GLU A 424 -24.76 1.33 4.91
C GLU A 424 -24.34 2.68 5.49
N LEU A 425 -25.07 3.74 5.14
CA LEU A 425 -24.86 5.08 5.70
C LEU A 425 -25.13 5.11 7.21
N CYS A 426 -26.18 4.43 7.68
CA CYS A 426 -26.50 4.32 9.10
C CYS A 426 -25.42 3.56 9.89
N LEU A 427 -24.91 2.45 9.35
CA LEU A 427 -23.83 1.68 9.98
C LEU A 427 -22.51 2.46 9.97
N ALA A 428 -22.21 3.20 8.91
CA ALA A 428 -21.06 4.09 8.82
C ALA A 428 -21.15 5.24 9.84
N LEU A 429 -22.32 5.85 10.01
CA LEU A 429 -22.57 6.87 11.02
C LEU A 429 -22.34 6.30 12.43
N THR A 430 -22.85 5.10 12.69
CA THR A 430 -22.67 4.41 13.97
C THR A 430 -21.17 4.17 14.24
N ALA A 431 -20.43 3.73 13.24
CA ALA A 431 -19.00 3.44 13.33
C ALA A 431 -18.14 4.71 13.54
N ALA A 432 -18.46 5.80 12.83
CA ALA A 432 -17.84 7.11 13.08
C ALA A 432 -18.15 7.62 14.50
N THR A 433 -19.38 7.38 14.97
CA THR A 433 -19.83 7.78 16.32
C THR A 433 -19.11 6.96 17.40
N SER A 434 -18.95 5.64 17.24
CA SER A 434 -18.18 4.83 18.19
C SER A 434 -16.72 5.25 18.28
N SER A 435 -16.09 5.55 17.15
CA SER A 435 -14.68 5.96 17.13
C SER A 435 -14.46 7.46 17.40
N SER A 436 -15.51 8.18 17.81
CA SER A 436 -15.48 9.63 18.08
C SER A 436 -14.95 10.48 16.91
N GLN A 437 -15.18 10.02 15.68
CA GLN A 437 -14.86 10.75 14.45
C GLN A 437 -15.94 11.78 14.14
N VAL A 438 -15.99 12.85 14.95
CA VAL A 438 -17.05 13.86 14.94
C VAL A 438 -17.24 14.51 13.57
N ASP A 439 -16.15 14.83 12.87
CA ASP A 439 -16.24 15.45 11.54
C ASP A 439 -16.92 14.54 10.52
N VAL A 440 -16.59 13.24 10.53
CA VAL A 440 -17.20 12.24 9.66
C VAL A 440 -18.65 11.98 10.04
N ALA A 441 -18.94 11.86 11.34
CA ALA A 441 -20.32 11.70 11.82
C ALA A 441 -21.20 12.90 11.42
N GLY A 442 -20.68 14.12 11.54
CA GLY A 442 -21.36 15.33 11.12
C GLY A 442 -21.59 15.42 9.61
N TYR A 443 -20.65 14.91 8.81
CA TYR A 443 -20.85 14.79 7.36
C TYR A 443 -21.90 13.72 7.00
N LEU A 444 -21.90 12.57 7.67
CA LEU A 444 -22.81 11.45 7.37
C LEU A 444 -24.24 11.69 7.85
N LEU A 445 -24.43 12.35 8.98
CA LEU A 445 -25.74 12.51 9.62
C LEU A 445 -26.83 13.06 8.68
N PRO A 446 -26.60 14.13 7.87
CA PRO A 446 -27.59 14.64 6.93
C PRO A 446 -27.92 13.67 5.77
N HIS A 447 -27.06 12.69 5.50
CA HIS A 447 -27.24 11.73 4.41
C HIS A 447 -28.01 10.47 4.85
N VAL A 448 -28.14 10.20 6.15
CA VAL A 448 -28.95 9.08 6.63
C VAL A 448 -30.43 9.48 6.65
N PRO A 449 -31.34 8.71 6.05
CA PRO A 449 -32.76 9.04 6.08
C PRO A 449 -33.32 9.05 7.50
N HIS A 450 -34.09 10.08 7.83
CA HIS A 450 -34.65 10.27 9.17
C HIS A 450 -35.48 9.06 9.66
N HIS A 451 -36.22 8.38 8.78
CA HIS A 451 -36.99 7.19 9.18
C HIS A 451 -36.11 6.03 9.66
N VAL A 452 -34.88 5.90 9.12
CA VAL A 452 -33.89 4.91 9.56
C VAL A 452 -33.31 5.31 10.91
N LEU A 453 -32.96 6.60 11.08
CA LEU A 453 -32.45 7.13 12.36
C LEU A 453 -33.48 6.94 13.48
N ALA A 454 -34.75 7.22 13.23
CA ALA A 454 -35.83 7.03 14.20
C ALA A 454 -35.99 5.55 14.58
N ALA A 455 -36.04 4.66 13.57
CA ALA A 455 -36.24 3.23 13.77
C ALA A 455 -35.08 2.53 14.51
N LEU A 456 -33.83 2.99 14.31
CA LEU A 456 -32.62 2.38 14.89
C LEU A 456 -31.98 3.23 16.00
N SER A 457 -32.70 4.24 16.50
CA SER A 457 -32.18 5.25 17.43
C SER A 457 -31.50 4.67 18.68
N ILE A 458 -32.12 3.64 19.28
CA ILE A 458 -31.58 2.97 20.48
C ILE A 458 -30.36 2.13 20.11
N GLU A 459 -30.43 1.39 19.02
CA GLU A 459 -29.40 0.49 18.52
C GLU A 459 -28.14 1.26 18.12
N ILE A 460 -28.28 2.41 17.46
CA ILE A 460 -27.17 3.31 17.10
C ILE A 460 -26.39 3.73 18.34
N LEU A 461 -27.08 4.22 19.38
CA LEU A 461 -26.43 4.67 20.60
C LEU A 461 -25.81 3.51 21.40
N LYS A 462 -26.50 2.37 21.50
CA LYS A 462 -25.97 1.16 22.14
C LYS A 462 -24.68 0.69 21.45
N ALA A 463 -24.72 0.54 20.13
CA ALA A 463 -23.59 0.08 19.33
C ALA A 463 -22.42 1.07 19.36
N ALA A 464 -22.72 2.38 19.35
CA ALA A 464 -21.72 3.42 19.47
C ALA A 464 -21.01 3.39 20.83
N GLY A 465 -21.77 3.20 21.92
CA GLY A 465 -21.22 3.11 23.28
C GLY A 465 -20.41 1.84 23.52
N GLU A 466 -20.86 0.69 23.02
CA GLU A 466 -20.16 -0.59 23.14
C GLU A 466 -18.77 -0.56 22.48
N ARG A 467 -18.67 0.02 21.28
CA ARG A 467 -17.44 0.10 20.49
C ARG A 467 -16.61 1.37 20.75
N SER A 468 -16.92 2.11 21.82
CA SER A 468 -16.41 3.47 22.05
C SER A 468 -14.92 3.58 22.38
N GLY A 469 -14.25 2.46 22.68
CA GLY A 469 -12.81 2.44 23.01
C GLY A 469 -12.42 3.32 24.21
N GLY A 470 -13.40 3.74 25.03
CA GLY A 470 -13.21 4.60 26.20
C GLY A 470 -13.59 6.07 26.01
N SER A 471 -13.97 6.53 24.81
CA SER A 471 -14.50 7.91 24.62
C SER A 471 -15.93 7.92 24.09
N LEU A 472 -16.80 8.66 24.77
CA LEU A 472 -18.20 8.88 24.37
C LEU A 472 -18.42 10.23 23.68
N ASP A 473 -17.35 10.88 23.20
CA ASP A 473 -17.44 12.19 22.54
C ASP A 473 -18.30 12.14 21.27
N GLY A 474 -18.21 11.04 20.50
CA GLY A 474 -19.08 10.80 19.35
C GLY A 474 -20.55 10.68 19.75
N VAL A 475 -20.87 9.93 20.81
CA VAL A 475 -22.24 9.83 21.34
C VAL A 475 -22.75 11.19 21.81
N ALA A 476 -21.91 11.94 22.53
CA ALA A 476 -22.23 13.30 22.96
C ALA A 476 -22.47 14.24 21.77
N PHE A 477 -21.68 14.12 20.71
CA PHE A 477 -21.88 14.86 19.46
C PHE A 477 -23.20 14.51 18.79
N LEU A 478 -23.53 13.22 18.66
CA LEU A 478 -24.75 12.78 17.99
C LEU A 478 -26.00 13.28 18.72
N LEU A 479 -26.01 13.20 20.05
CA LEU A 479 -27.09 13.75 20.88
C LEU A 479 -27.18 15.27 20.75
N ARG A 480 -26.07 16.00 20.85
CA ARG A 480 -26.04 17.47 20.68
C ARG A 480 -26.49 17.91 19.30
N SER A 481 -26.29 17.08 18.28
CA SER A 481 -26.71 17.36 16.91
C SER A 481 -28.20 17.20 16.68
N ASP A 482 -28.95 16.76 17.70
CA ASP A 482 -30.37 16.40 17.58
C ASP A 482 -30.57 15.45 16.39
N PHE A 483 -29.91 14.29 16.44
CA PHE A 483 -29.84 13.37 15.30
C PHE A 483 -31.22 12.86 14.84
N LEU A 484 -32.25 12.98 15.67
CA LEU A 484 -33.63 12.70 15.29
C LEU A 484 -34.36 13.93 14.75
N GLY A 485 -33.82 15.13 14.81
CA GLY A 485 -34.51 16.36 14.40
C GLY A 485 -35.76 16.68 15.24
N ASP A 486 -35.92 16.00 16.38
CA ASP A 486 -36.91 16.27 17.41
C ASP A 486 -36.21 16.16 18.77
N PRO A 487 -35.97 17.29 19.47
CA PRO A 487 -35.32 17.30 20.77
C PRO A 487 -36.00 16.39 21.79
N THR A 488 -37.34 16.29 21.73
CA THR A 488 -38.11 15.46 22.67
C THR A 488 -37.81 13.99 22.45
N ALA A 489 -37.81 13.54 21.19
CA ALA A 489 -37.46 12.18 20.83
C ALA A 489 -35.98 11.87 21.18
N THR A 490 -35.06 12.77 20.87
CA THR A 490 -33.63 12.60 21.17
C THR A 490 -33.39 12.42 22.67
N TYR A 491 -34.02 13.24 23.52
CA TYR A 491 -33.95 13.07 24.97
C TYR A 491 -34.63 11.79 25.45
N ALA A 492 -35.80 11.45 24.91
CA ALA A 492 -36.54 10.25 25.31
C ALA A 492 -35.74 8.96 25.05
N VAL A 493 -35.02 8.88 23.92
CA VAL A 493 -34.14 7.76 23.61
C VAL A 493 -32.98 7.67 24.62
N ALA A 494 -32.29 8.78 24.88
CA ALA A 494 -31.18 8.81 25.84
C ALA A 494 -31.63 8.39 27.25
N ASP A 495 -32.79 8.87 27.66
CA ASP A 495 -33.41 8.59 28.96
C ASP A 495 -33.91 7.14 29.07
N SER A 496 -34.44 6.58 27.98
CA SER A 496 -34.80 5.16 27.88
C SER A 496 -33.58 4.26 28.08
N ILE A 497 -32.44 4.58 27.48
CA ILE A 497 -31.21 3.79 27.65
C ILE A 497 -30.66 3.96 29.08
N ALA A 498 -30.67 5.17 29.63
CA ALA A 498 -30.17 5.45 30.97
C ALA A 498 -30.94 4.71 32.09
N ARG A 499 -32.25 4.50 31.90
CA ARG A 499 -33.14 3.74 32.81
C ARG A 499 -33.19 2.25 32.50
N SER A 500 -32.61 1.81 31.38
CA SER A 500 -32.69 0.42 30.98
C SER A 500 -31.86 -0.48 31.90
N ASP A 501 -32.49 -1.54 32.39
CA ASP A 501 -31.84 -2.67 33.08
C ASP A 501 -31.30 -3.71 32.08
N ASP A 502 -31.34 -3.41 30.78
CA ASP A 502 -30.81 -4.28 29.74
C ASP A 502 -29.29 -4.40 29.85
N GLU A 503 -28.81 -5.60 30.16
CA GLU A 503 -27.38 -5.94 30.25
C GLU A 503 -26.65 -5.80 28.91
N SER A 504 -27.36 -5.68 27.78
CA SER A 504 -26.76 -5.38 26.48
C SER A 504 -26.22 -3.94 26.38
N VAL A 505 -26.56 -3.07 27.33
CA VAL A 505 -26.10 -1.66 27.33
C VAL A 505 -24.76 -1.58 28.05
N ALA A 506 -23.74 -1.06 27.36
CA ALA A 506 -22.44 -0.82 27.97
C ALA A 506 -22.58 0.02 29.27
N PRO A 507 -22.01 -0.42 30.40
CA PRO A 507 -22.11 0.29 31.68
C PRO A 507 -21.66 1.75 31.61
N GLU A 508 -20.60 2.02 30.84
CA GLU A 508 -20.05 3.36 30.63
C GLU A 508 -21.05 4.26 29.90
N LEU A 509 -21.71 3.75 28.86
CA LEU A 509 -22.76 4.47 28.15
C LEU A 509 -23.94 4.76 29.08
N ARG A 510 -24.39 3.76 29.85
CA ARG A 510 -25.50 3.92 30.79
C ARG A 510 -25.19 4.98 31.84
N ALA A 511 -23.98 4.95 32.41
CA ALA A 511 -23.52 5.94 33.38
C ALA A 511 -23.46 7.35 32.79
N PHE A 512 -22.86 7.49 31.60
CA PHE A 512 -22.78 8.77 30.89
C PHE A 512 -24.15 9.37 30.59
N LEU A 513 -25.09 8.57 30.06
CA LEU A 513 -26.44 9.05 29.77
C LEU A 513 -27.18 9.40 31.06
N ARG A 514 -27.01 8.61 32.13
CA ARG A 514 -27.60 8.91 33.43
C ARG A 514 -27.08 10.21 34.02
N GLU A 515 -25.79 10.47 33.89
CA GLU A 515 -25.15 11.68 34.42
C GLU A 515 -25.49 12.95 33.62
N HIS A 516 -25.60 12.86 32.29
CA HIS A 516 -25.68 14.05 31.44
C HIS A 516 -27.00 14.21 30.68
N TRP A 517 -27.65 13.12 30.25
CA TRP A 517 -28.69 13.16 29.22
C TRP A 517 -30.07 12.63 29.65
N SER A 518 -30.17 12.05 30.84
CA SER A 518 -31.43 11.52 31.39
C SER A 518 -32.31 12.58 32.05
N GLU A 519 -33.55 12.25 32.36
CA GLU A 519 -34.43 13.09 33.18
C GLU A 519 -33.85 13.31 34.60
N ALA A 520 -33.17 12.29 35.15
CA ALA A 520 -32.46 12.43 36.42
C ALA A 520 -31.32 13.46 36.34
N ALA A 521 -30.61 13.51 35.21
CA ALA A 521 -29.57 14.52 34.96
C ALA A 521 -30.16 15.93 34.91
N TYR A 522 -31.36 16.10 34.35
CA TYR A 522 -32.07 17.39 34.36
C TYR A 522 -32.40 17.85 35.78
N LEU A 523 -32.95 16.96 36.61
CA LEU A 523 -33.27 17.26 38.01
C LEU A 523 -32.01 17.57 38.84
N ASP A 524 -30.93 16.85 38.61
CA ASP A 524 -29.62 17.12 39.21
C ASP A 524 -29.07 18.49 38.78
N GLY A 525 -29.19 18.82 37.49
CA GLY A 525 -28.85 20.15 36.95
C GLY A 525 -29.64 21.29 37.61
N LEU A 526 -30.95 21.12 37.80
CA LEU A 526 -31.78 22.09 38.54
C LEU A 526 -31.31 22.26 39.98
N LYS A 527 -31.01 21.15 40.67
CA LYS A 527 -30.51 21.17 42.04
C LYS A 527 -29.16 21.89 42.14
N GLN A 528 -28.23 21.59 41.25
CA GLN A 528 -26.93 22.28 41.17
C GLN A 528 -27.09 23.77 40.89
N GLY A 529 -28.00 24.17 40.00
CA GLY A 529 -28.32 25.56 39.77
C GLY A 529 -28.86 26.27 41.03
N GLN A 530 -29.71 25.59 41.81
CA GLN A 530 -30.27 26.12 43.06
C GLN A 530 -29.19 26.29 44.13
N GLU A 531 -28.34 25.28 44.29
CA GLU A 531 -27.20 25.31 45.22
C GLU A 531 -26.21 26.40 44.83
N HIS A 532 -25.89 26.54 43.54
CA HIS A 532 -25.06 27.61 43.01
C HIS A 532 -25.62 28.99 43.32
N TYR A 533 -26.92 29.20 43.08
CA TYR A 533 -27.59 30.45 43.42
C TYR A 533 -27.55 30.75 44.93
N LEU A 534 -27.79 29.76 45.79
CA LEU A 534 -27.70 29.93 47.24
C LEU A 534 -26.28 30.29 47.69
N ASN A 535 -25.27 29.64 47.11
CA ASN A 535 -23.87 29.96 47.36
C ASN A 535 -23.54 31.39 46.91
N LEU A 536 -24.01 31.80 45.73
CA LEU A 536 -23.86 33.18 45.25
C LEU A 536 -24.50 34.19 46.22
N VAL A 537 -25.74 33.94 46.67
CA VAL A 537 -26.43 34.82 47.62
C VAL A 537 -25.70 34.89 48.97
N ARG A 538 -25.16 33.78 49.46
CA ARG A 538 -24.32 33.76 50.68
C ARG A 538 -23.06 34.60 50.49
N VAL A 539 -22.38 34.48 49.36
CA VAL A 539 -21.19 35.30 49.05
C VAL A 539 -21.56 36.78 48.91
N LEU A 540 -22.69 37.11 48.27
CA LEU A 540 -23.15 38.50 48.11
C LEU A 540 -23.54 39.16 49.44
N ASN A 541 -24.17 38.41 50.35
CA ASN A 541 -24.68 38.96 51.60
C ASN A 541 -23.66 38.92 52.74
N TRP A 542 -22.85 37.85 52.81
CA TRP A 542 -21.97 37.56 53.95
C TRP A 542 -20.49 37.42 53.55
N GLY A 543 -20.15 37.58 52.26
CA GLY A 543 -18.77 37.51 51.80
C GLY A 543 -17.97 38.75 52.19
N GLY A 544 -16.85 38.55 52.88
CA GLY A 544 -15.93 39.63 53.28
C GLY A 544 -14.85 39.95 52.25
N SER A 545 -15.11 39.77 50.96
CA SER A 545 -14.09 40.02 49.94
C SER A 545 -13.79 41.52 49.81
N PRO A 546 -12.53 41.93 49.57
CA PRO A 546 -12.17 43.35 49.40
C PRO A 546 -12.90 44.04 48.24
N ILE A 547 -13.37 43.25 47.27
CA ILE A 547 -14.07 43.72 46.06
C ILE A 547 -15.58 43.96 46.33
N SER A 548 -16.13 43.48 47.46
CA SER A 548 -17.55 43.58 47.84
C SER A 548 -18.49 43.35 46.65
N LEU A 549 -18.73 42.08 46.31
CA LEU A 549 -19.51 41.71 45.12
C LEU A 549 -20.92 42.35 45.08
N ARG A 550 -21.45 42.78 46.23
CA ARG A 550 -22.72 43.52 46.35
C ARG A 550 -22.68 44.91 45.71
N ASP A 551 -21.52 45.55 45.69
CA ASP A 551 -21.34 46.92 45.18
C ASP A 551 -21.16 46.95 43.65
N LEU A 552 -21.04 45.77 43.02
CA LEU A 552 -20.95 45.66 41.57
C LEU A 552 -22.29 45.94 40.88
N PRO A 553 -22.28 46.61 39.71
CA PRO A 553 -23.44 46.72 38.82
C PRO A 553 -24.12 45.38 38.55
N GLY A 554 -25.45 45.39 38.39
CA GLY A 554 -26.27 44.20 38.15
C GLY A 554 -25.70 43.24 37.10
N PRO A 555 -25.40 43.71 35.87
CA PRO A 555 -24.83 42.85 34.82
C PRO A 555 -23.48 42.21 35.18
N LEU A 556 -22.64 42.90 35.96
CA LEU A 556 -21.35 42.32 36.41
C LEU A 556 -21.57 41.26 37.49
N ARG A 557 -22.57 41.41 38.36
CA ARG A 557 -22.96 40.36 39.32
C ARG A 557 -23.49 39.12 38.60
N VAL A 558 -24.28 39.30 37.54
CA VAL A 558 -24.75 38.21 36.67
C VAL A 558 -23.58 37.54 35.96
N ALA A 559 -22.62 38.31 35.44
CA ALA A 559 -21.43 37.75 34.80
C ALA A 559 -20.58 36.91 35.76
N VAL A 560 -20.33 37.39 36.98
CA VAL A 560 -19.63 36.59 38.00
C VAL A 560 -20.37 35.29 38.31
N ALA A 561 -21.71 35.32 38.32
CA ALA A 561 -22.54 34.16 38.62
C ALA A 561 -22.59 33.13 37.49
N TYR A 562 -22.79 33.57 36.24
CA TYR A 562 -23.23 32.67 35.17
C TYR A 562 -22.39 32.72 33.90
N LEU A 563 -21.35 33.56 33.82
CA LEU A 563 -20.43 33.55 32.69
C LEU A 563 -19.74 32.18 32.49
N PRO A 564 -19.35 31.43 33.54
CA PRO A 564 -18.81 30.08 33.36
C PRO A 564 -19.81 29.14 32.68
N LEU A 565 -21.06 29.12 33.14
CA LEU A 565 -22.14 28.30 32.56
C LEU A 565 -22.42 28.71 31.10
N TYR A 566 -22.47 30.02 30.82
CA TYR A 566 -22.63 30.54 29.46
C TYR A 566 -21.49 30.06 28.55
N ARG A 567 -20.23 30.22 28.98
CA ARG A 567 -19.06 29.80 28.20
C ARG A 567 -19.03 28.29 27.97
N GLU A 568 -19.43 27.50 28.96
CA GLU A 568 -19.56 26.06 28.83
C GLU A 568 -20.61 25.69 27.76
N CYS A 569 -21.79 26.31 27.81
CA CYS A 569 -22.85 26.07 26.82
C CYS A 569 -22.43 26.50 25.40
N VAL A 570 -21.77 27.65 25.27
CA VAL A 570 -21.23 28.12 23.98
C VAL A 570 -20.14 27.19 23.45
N ALA A 571 -19.21 26.76 24.30
CA ALA A 571 -18.13 25.84 23.92
C ALA A 571 -18.67 24.46 23.54
N THR A 572 -19.72 23.99 24.21
CA THR A 572 -20.37 22.70 23.95
C THR A 572 -21.05 22.69 22.57
N GLY A 573 -21.60 23.84 22.14
CA GLY A 573 -22.23 23.99 20.83
C GLY A 573 -23.41 23.02 20.58
N GLY A 574 -23.84 22.91 19.32
CA GLY A 574 -24.87 21.95 18.89
C GLY A 574 -26.29 22.53 18.73
N HIS A 575 -27.22 21.64 18.36
CA HIS A 575 -28.64 21.93 18.25
C HIS A 575 -29.33 21.90 19.61
N ILE A 576 -28.95 20.96 20.48
CA ILE A 576 -29.48 20.80 21.84
C ILE A 576 -28.36 20.64 22.87
N PHE A 577 -28.64 20.99 24.14
CA PHE A 577 -27.71 20.82 25.26
C PHE A 577 -27.96 19.52 26.03
N SER A 578 -26.99 19.09 26.82
CA SER A 578 -27.21 18.00 27.78
C SER A 578 -28.34 18.36 28.75
N GLN A 579 -29.09 17.36 29.24
CA GLN A 579 -30.18 17.59 30.20
C GLN A 579 -29.69 18.27 31.48
N LYS A 580 -28.48 17.92 31.94
CA LYS A 580 -27.83 18.57 33.10
C LYS A 580 -27.61 20.07 32.88
N GLN A 581 -27.01 20.45 31.75
CA GLN A 581 -26.80 21.87 31.39
C GLN A 581 -28.12 22.60 31.20
N ARG A 582 -29.12 21.94 30.57
CA ARG A 582 -30.46 22.48 30.42
C ARG A 582 -31.09 22.80 31.77
N GLY A 583 -31.01 21.91 32.75
CA GLY A 583 -31.50 22.15 34.12
C GLY A 583 -30.83 23.34 34.79
N GLN A 584 -29.50 23.46 34.68
CA GLN A 584 -28.76 24.61 35.21
C GLN A 584 -29.17 25.93 34.54
N LEU A 585 -29.38 25.94 33.21
CA LEU A 585 -29.83 27.10 32.45
C LEU A 585 -31.25 27.54 32.83
N VAL A 586 -32.19 26.59 32.94
CA VAL A 586 -33.57 26.88 33.39
C VAL A 586 -33.53 27.58 34.76
N GLU A 587 -32.73 27.05 35.68
CA GLU A 587 -32.61 27.63 37.01
C GLU A 587 -31.96 29.03 36.99
N ALA A 588 -30.89 29.21 36.21
CA ALA A 588 -30.24 30.51 36.05
C ALA A 588 -31.22 31.57 35.50
N VAL A 589 -31.95 31.23 34.43
CA VAL A 589 -32.93 32.13 33.81
C VAL A 589 -34.10 32.44 34.76
N ARG A 590 -34.59 31.44 35.50
CA ARG A 590 -35.62 31.61 36.53
C ARG A 590 -35.21 32.65 37.58
N LYS A 591 -33.93 32.65 37.99
CA LYS A 591 -33.39 33.60 38.98
C LYS A 591 -33.13 35.00 38.43
N LEU A 592 -32.97 35.13 37.11
CA LEU A 592 -32.81 36.43 36.43
C LEU A 592 -34.15 37.13 36.14
N GLY A 593 -35.27 36.50 36.50
CA GLY A 593 -36.61 37.08 36.34
C GLY A 593 -37.28 36.72 35.01
N GLY A 594 -36.80 35.68 34.31
CA GLY A 594 -37.31 35.24 33.00
C GLY A 594 -38.71 34.61 32.97
N GLY A 595 -39.50 34.70 34.06
CA GLY A 595 -40.84 34.10 34.14
C GLY A 595 -40.85 32.58 34.29
N SER A 596 -42.04 32.00 34.49
CA SER A 596 -42.26 30.55 34.51
C SER A 596 -42.13 30.01 33.08
N LEU A 597 -40.90 29.70 32.67
CA LEU A 597 -40.59 29.09 31.38
C LEU A 597 -40.77 27.57 31.47
N GLU A 598 -41.92 27.12 31.97
CA GLU A 598 -42.27 25.69 32.05
C GLU A 598 -42.33 25.03 30.66
N ASP A 599 -42.41 25.82 29.58
CA ASP A 599 -42.56 25.34 28.20
C ASP A 599 -41.37 25.66 27.25
N VAL A 600 -40.23 26.18 27.74
CA VAL A 600 -39.06 26.36 26.84
C VAL A 600 -38.40 25.02 26.56
N SER A 601 -38.79 24.44 25.43
CA SER A 601 -38.29 23.17 24.91
C SER A 601 -36.86 23.28 24.37
N GLN A 602 -36.37 24.49 24.09
CA GLN A 602 -35.11 24.70 23.35
C GLN A 602 -34.03 25.38 24.19
N GLY A 603 -32.94 24.67 24.44
CA GLY A 603 -31.80 25.17 25.22
C GLY A 603 -31.20 26.48 24.68
N LYS A 604 -31.25 26.71 23.36
CA LYS A 604 -30.76 27.94 22.71
C LYS A 604 -31.52 29.19 23.14
N GLU A 605 -32.82 29.09 23.36
CA GLU A 605 -33.64 30.21 23.85
C GLU A 605 -33.24 30.58 25.28
N LEU A 606 -33.02 29.57 26.15
CA LEU A 606 -32.55 29.78 27.51
C LEU A 606 -31.16 30.44 27.54
N LEU A 607 -30.26 30.02 26.63
CA LEU A 607 -28.94 30.62 26.51
C LEU A 607 -29.02 32.08 26.05
N ALA A 608 -29.91 32.39 25.09
CA ALA A 608 -30.13 33.76 24.61
C ALA A 608 -30.69 34.68 25.72
N VAL A 609 -31.58 34.17 26.57
CA VAL A 609 -32.04 34.92 27.75
C VAL A 609 -30.88 35.21 28.69
N LEU A 610 -30.03 34.21 28.99
CA LEU A 610 -28.85 34.41 29.83
C LEU A 610 -27.88 35.43 29.22
N GLU A 611 -27.65 35.36 27.91
CA GLU A 611 -26.80 36.25 27.13
C GLU A 611 -27.25 37.72 27.25
N HIS A 612 -28.56 37.98 27.23
CA HIS A 612 -29.13 39.32 27.36
C HIS A 612 -28.76 40.02 28.68
N TYR A 613 -28.59 39.26 29.77
CA TYR A 613 -28.21 39.81 31.07
C TYR A 613 -26.69 39.94 31.27
N LEU A 614 -25.88 39.40 30.34
CA LEU A 614 -24.43 39.50 30.39
C LEU A 614 -23.92 40.79 29.72
N PRO A 615 -22.83 41.39 30.23
CA PRO A 615 -22.21 42.54 29.60
C PRO A 615 -21.77 42.23 28.15
N PRO A 616 -22.11 43.06 27.15
CA PRO A 616 -21.83 42.76 25.74
C PRO A 616 -20.36 42.47 25.42
N PHE A 617 -19.42 43.11 26.13
CA PHE A 617 -17.97 42.92 25.94
C PHE A 617 -17.46 41.56 26.45
N LEU A 618 -18.24 40.81 27.24
CA LEU A 618 -17.92 39.46 27.70
C LEU A 618 -18.51 38.36 26.81
N VAL A 619 -19.52 38.72 26.03
CA VAL A 619 -20.28 37.86 25.12
C VAL A 619 -19.73 37.98 23.69
N HIS A 620 -19.45 39.21 23.26
CA HIS A 620 -18.87 39.52 21.96
C HIS A 620 -17.35 39.63 22.10
N THR A 621 -16.64 38.51 22.00
CA THR A 621 -15.27 38.59 21.48
C THR A 621 -15.39 39.00 20.02
N ARG A 622 -15.19 40.29 19.71
CA ARG A 622 -15.02 40.75 18.34
C ARG A 622 -14.01 39.82 17.66
N SER A 623 -14.46 39.08 16.64
CA SER A 623 -13.61 38.80 15.49
C SER A 623 -13.23 40.17 14.91
N MET A 624 -12.12 40.74 15.39
CA MET A 624 -11.50 41.85 14.69
C MET A 624 -11.06 41.32 13.31
N PRO A 625 -11.20 42.13 12.25
CA PRO A 625 -10.91 41.73 10.87
C PRO A 625 -9.48 41.25 10.67
#